data_AF-A0A962RRS4-F1
#
_entry.id   AF-A0A962RRS4-F1
#
_cell.length_a   1.000
_cell.length_b   1.000
_cell.length_c   1.000
_cell.angle_alpha   90.00
_cell.angle_beta   90.00
_cell.angle_gamma   90.00
#
_symmetry.space_group_name_H-M   'P 1'
#
loop_
_entity.id
_entity.type
_entity.pdbx_description
1 polymer ?
#
loop_
_entity_poly.entity_id
_entity_poly.type
_entity_poly.pdbx_seq_one_letter_code
_entity_poly.pdbx_strand_id
1 'polypeptide(L)'
;AVKDIRQEIASMNNHGVRRIREGDLDAAISIFGQAADAMPGNTTINLNAARAMILKMERHGLDKAMSLQVRDYIAQIKRLAPDDHRLHWVTEHFQKLVLGS
;
A
#
# COMPACT_ATOMS: atom_id res chain seq x y z
N ALA A 1 -7.64 -21.21 12.25
CA ALA A 1 -8.66 -20.33 12.89
C ALA A 1 -8.43 -18.88 12.44
N VAL A 2 -9.42 -17.98 12.58
CA VAL A 2 -9.28 -16.54 12.21
C VAL A 2 -8.07 -15.86 12.89
N LYS A 3 -7.68 -16.35 14.07
CA LYS A 3 -6.49 -15.89 14.81
C LYS A 3 -5.18 -16.12 14.07
N ASP A 4 -5.04 -17.26 13.40
CA ASP A 4 -3.79 -17.65 12.71
C ASP A 4 -3.58 -16.77 11.47
N ILE A 5 -4.67 -16.52 10.72
CA ILE A 5 -4.66 -15.60 9.56
C ILE A 5 -4.24 -14.20 9.99
N ARG A 6 -4.73 -13.68 11.12
CA ARG A 6 -4.34 -12.34 11.60
C ARG A 6 -2.85 -12.27 11.96
N GLN A 7 -2.29 -13.33 12.54
CA GLN A 7 -0.87 -13.39 12.88
C GLN A 7 0.00 -13.47 11.62
N GLU A 8 -0.42 -14.28 10.64
CA GLU A 8 0.24 -14.37 9.34
C GLU A 8 0.25 -13.01 8.63
N ILE A 9 -0.89 -12.31 8.60
CA ILE A 9 -1.00 -10.98 7.99
C ILE A 9 -0.16 -9.94 8.72
N ALA A 10 -0.08 -10.00 10.05
CA ALA A 10 0.82 -9.15 10.82
C ALA A 10 2.30 -9.43 10.48
N SER A 11 2.66 -10.70 10.29
CA SER A 11 3.99 -11.10 9.82
C SER A 11 4.26 -10.54 8.42
N MET A 12 3.36 -10.77 7.46
CA MET A 12 3.46 -10.23 6.10
C MET A 12 3.61 -8.70 6.12
N ASN A 13 2.87 -8.00 6.96
CA ASN A 13 3.01 -6.55 7.12
C ASN A 13 4.43 -6.15 7.54
N ASN A 14 4.97 -6.80 8.57
CA ASN A 14 6.31 -6.51 9.07
C ASN A 14 7.38 -6.82 8.03
N HIS A 15 7.23 -7.94 7.31
CA HIS A 15 8.11 -8.32 6.21
C HIS A 15 8.07 -7.29 5.07
N GLY A 16 6.88 -6.85 4.64
CA GLY A 16 6.74 -5.83 3.61
C GLY A 16 7.36 -4.48 4.02
N VAL A 17 7.17 -4.05 5.28
CA VAL A 17 7.80 -2.81 5.81
C VAL A 17 9.32 -2.92 5.80
N ARG A 18 9.86 -4.11 6.13
CA ARG A 18 11.29 -4.36 6.03
C ARG A 18 11.79 -4.26 4.58
N ARG A 19 11.08 -4.83 3.61
CA ARG A 19 11.45 -4.73 2.19
C ARG A 19 11.45 -3.29 1.66
N ILE A 20 10.49 -2.46 2.08
CA ILE A 20 10.52 -1.01 1.78
C ILE A 20 11.82 -0.37 2.28
N ARG A 21 12.24 -0.66 3.53
CA ARG A 21 13.46 -0.09 4.13
C ARG A 21 14.73 -0.55 3.43
N GLU A 22 14.74 -1.78 2.94
CA GLU A 22 15.84 -2.35 2.14
C GLU A 22 15.85 -1.83 0.69
N GLY A 23 14.79 -1.11 0.28
CA GLY A 23 14.65 -0.59 -1.08
C GLY A 23 14.10 -1.60 -2.09
N ASP A 24 13.76 -2.82 -1.65
CA ASP A 24 13.14 -3.88 -2.45
C ASP A 24 11.62 -3.63 -2.55
N LEU A 25 11.25 -2.67 -3.39
CA LEU A 25 9.88 -2.22 -3.53
C LEU A 25 9.00 -3.28 -4.25
N ASP A 26 9.59 -4.08 -5.13
CA ASP A 26 8.86 -5.14 -5.84
C ASP A 26 8.42 -6.25 -4.87
N ALA A 27 9.31 -6.71 -3.99
CA ALA A 27 8.93 -7.68 -2.99
C ALA A 27 7.93 -7.08 -1.99
N ALA A 28 8.09 -5.82 -1.60
CA ALA A 28 7.14 -5.14 -0.71
C ALA A 28 5.73 -5.12 -1.34
N ILE A 29 5.60 -4.71 -2.60
CA ILE A 29 4.32 -4.66 -3.32
C ILE A 29 3.68 -6.05 -3.38
N SER A 30 4.46 -7.09 -3.72
CA SER A 30 3.95 -8.46 -3.77
C SER A 30 3.43 -8.95 -2.42
N ILE A 31 4.17 -8.71 -1.33
CA ILE A 31 3.78 -9.12 0.03
C ILE A 31 2.52 -8.38 0.47
N PHE A 32 2.46 -7.06 0.28
CA PHE A 32 1.29 -6.29 0.68
C PHE A 32 0.06 -6.59 -0.17
N GLY A 33 0.21 -6.87 -1.47
CA GLY A 33 -0.88 -7.29 -2.33
C GLY A 33 -1.53 -8.59 -1.84
N GLN A 34 -0.72 -9.62 -1.56
CA GLN A 34 -1.21 -10.88 -1.00
C GLN A 34 -1.93 -10.67 0.35
N ALA A 35 -1.38 -9.82 1.21
CA ALA A 35 -2.01 -9.50 2.49
C ALA A 35 -3.33 -8.71 2.33
N ALA A 36 -3.42 -7.83 1.32
CA ALA A 36 -4.61 -7.06 1.02
C ALA A 36 -5.72 -7.95 0.47
N ASP A 37 -5.37 -8.92 -0.38
CA ASP A 37 -6.32 -9.90 -0.92
C ASP A 37 -6.89 -10.80 0.20
N ALA A 38 -6.05 -11.22 1.15
CA ALA A 38 -6.46 -12.04 2.28
C ALA A 38 -7.27 -11.26 3.34
N MET A 39 -6.98 -9.97 3.53
CA MET A 39 -7.68 -9.11 4.49
C MET A 39 -7.96 -7.71 3.90
N PRO A 40 -8.94 -7.59 2.99
CA PRO A 40 -9.20 -6.31 2.30
C PRO A 40 -9.63 -5.21 3.28
N GLY A 41 -10.28 -5.55 4.39
CA GLY A 41 -10.65 -4.59 5.44
C GLY A 41 -9.48 -4.02 6.24
N ASN A 42 -8.24 -4.46 6.02
CA ASN A 42 -7.09 -4.01 6.81
C ASN A 42 -6.48 -2.72 6.25
N THR A 43 -6.89 -1.59 6.81
CA THR A 43 -6.41 -0.25 6.43
C THR A 43 -4.88 -0.12 6.46
N THR A 44 -4.19 -0.74 7.43
CA THR A 44 -2.72 -0.64 7.51
C THR A 44 -2.03 -1.36 6.34
N ILE A 45 -2.54 -2.52 5.92
CA ILE A 45 -2.03 -3.23 4.75
C ILE A 45 -2.27 -2.40 3.48
N ASN A 46 -3.49 -1.89 3.29
CA ASN A 46 -3.85 -1.08 2.13
C ASN A 46 -2.97 0.18 2.02
N LEU A 47 -2.72 0.86 3.14
CA LEU A 47 -1.83 2.02 3.20
C LEU A 47 -0.40 1.66 2.81
N ASN A 48 0.11 0.53 3.30
CA ASN A 48 1.46 0.09 3.01
C ASN A 48 1.62 -0.39 1.56
N ALA A 49 0.61 -1.06 0.99
CA ALA A 49 0.56 -1.40 -0.43
C ALA A 49 0.63 -0.13 -1.29
N ALA A 50 -0.25 0.84 -1.05
CA ALA A 50 -0.28 2.10 -1.76
C ALA A 50 1.06 2.85 -1.65
N ARG A 51 1.64 2.90 -0.44
CA ARG A 51 2.94 3.51 -0.20
C ARG A 51 4.07 2.85 -0.97
N ALA A 52 4.16 1.52 -0.98
CA ALA A 52 5.20 0.81 -1.72
C ALA A 52 5.10 1.11 -3.22
N MET A 53 3.89 1.15 -3.77
CA MET A 53 3.64 1.48 -5.16
C MET A 53 4.02 2.92 -5.51
N ILE A 54 3.66 3.89 -4.67
CA ILE A 54 4.04 5.31 -4.82
C ILE A 54 5.57 5.45 -4.84
N LEU A 55 6.26 4.87 -3.85
CA LEU A 55 7.72 4.93 -3.78
C LEU A 55 8.39 4.33 -5.02
N LYS A 56 7.81 3.28 -5.62
CA LYS A 56 8.34 2.68 -6.84
C LYS A 56 8.15 3.62 -8.03
N MET A 57 6.98 4.22 -8.16
CA MET A 57 6.70 5.19 -9.22
C MET A 57 7.55 6.47 -9.09
N GLU A 58 7.84 6.93 -7.87
CA GLU A 58 8.77 8.04 -7.63
C GLU A 58 10.19 7.74 -8.15
N ARG A 59 10.62 6.48 -8.12
CA ARG A 59 11.97 6.07 -8.55
C ARG A 59 12.07 5.71 -10.03
N HIS A 60 11.02 5.10 -10.59
CA HIS A 60 11.07 4.46 -11.90
C HIS A 60 10.15 5.10 -12.94
N GLY A 61 9.41 6.14 -12.54
CA GLY A 61 8.41 6.79 -13.37
C GLY A 61 7.01 6.23 -13.16
N LEU A 62 6.03 6.98 -13.64
CA LEU A 62 4.62 6.67 -13.48
C LEU A 62 4.24 5.38 -14.21
N ASP A 63 3.66 4.43 -13.48
CA ASP A 63 3.07 3.22 -14.06
C ASP A 63 1.54 3.30 -13.98
N LYS A 64 0.87 3.10 -15.13
CA LYS A 64 -0.60 3.27 -15.23
C LYS A 64 -1.37 2.21 -14.43
N ALA A 65 -0.89 0.97 -14.42
CA ALA A 65 -1.56 -0.13 -13.71
C ALA A 65 -1.41 0.06 -12.19
N MET A 66 -0.21 0.38 -11.73
CA MET A 66 0.04 0.72 -10.32
C MET A 66 -0.74 1.96 -9.89
N SER A 67 -0.87 2.96 -10.77
CA SER A 67 -1.67 4.15 -10.50
C SER A 67 -3.14 3.82 -10.27
N LEU A 68 -3.71 2.87 -11.02
CA LEU A 68 -5.09 2.40 -10.79
C LEU A 68 -5.19 1.70 -9.43
N GLN A 69 -4.26 0.81 -9.11
CA GLN A 69 -4.26 0.10 -7.82
C GLN A 69 -4.12 1.06 -6.62
N VAL A 70 -3.27 2.09 -6.71
CA VAL A 70 -3.15 3.10 -5.65
C VAL A 70 -4.48 3.85 -5.46
N ARG A 71 -5.21 4.18 -6.54
CA ARG A 71 -6.53 4.81 -6.44
C ARG A 71 -7.52 3.91 -5.71
N ASP A 72 -7.52 2.62 -6.01
CA ASP A 72 -8.41 1.65 -5.38
C ASP A 72 -8.12 1.53 -3.88
N TYR A 73 -6.84 1.44 -3.49
CA TYR A 73 -6.44 1.45 -2.09
C TYR A 73 -6.86 2.75 -1.38
N ILE A 74 -6.61 3.92 -1.98
CA ILE A 74 -7.03 5.22 -1.42
C ILE A 74 -8.55 5.25 -1.22
N ALA A 75 -9.33 4.81 -2.22
CA ALA A 75 -10.78 4.77 -2.14
C ALA A 75 -11.26 3.84 -1.02
N GLN A 76 -10.63 2.68 -0.87
CA GLN A 76 -10.94 1.73 0.19
C GLN A 76 -10.61 2.27 1.58
N ILE A 77 -9.43 2.89 1.75
CA ILE A 77 -9.03 3.50 3.02
C ILE A 77 -9.98 4.66 3.39
N LYS A 78 -10.35 5.51 2.42
CA LYS A 78 -11.35 6.58 2.63
C LYS A 78 -12.69 6.06 3.15
N ARG A 79 -13.14 4.88 2.69
CA ARG A 79 -14.38 4.26 3.17
C ARG A 79 -14.23 3.66 4.57
N LEU A 80 -13.09 3.05 4.87
CA LEU A 80 -12.87 2.29 6.11
C LEU A 80 -12.40 3.16 7.28
N ALA A 81 -11.56 4.15 7.00
CA ALA A 81 -10.92 5.02 7.99
C ALA A 81 -10.62 6.39 7.37
N PRO A 82 -11.66 7.23 7.12
CA PRO A 82 -11.49 8.55 6.50
C PRO A 82 -10.55 9.48 7.29
N ASP A 83 -10.48 9.31 8.61
CA ASP A 83 -9.69 10.14 9.52
C ASP A 83 -8.26 9.60 9.76
N ASP A 84 -7.83 8.53 9.05
CA ASP A 84 -6.47 8.02 9.18
C ASP A 84 -5.46 9.04 8.63
N HIS A 85 -4.69 9.67 9.51
CA HIS A 85 -3.70 10.69 9.14
C HIS A 85 -2.70 10.24 8.04
N ARG A 86 -2.43 8.94 7.91
CA ARG A 86 -1.52 8.39 6.89
C ARG A 86 -2.13 8.46 5.48
N LEU A 87 -3.45 8.54 5.37
CA LEU A 87 -4.15 8.72 4.09
C LEU A 87 -3.77 10.04 3.42
N HIS A 88 -3.50 11.09 4.22
CA HIS A 88 -3.05 12.37 3.69
C HIS A 88 -1.74 12.22 2.92
N TRP A 89 -0.75 11.54 3.52
CA TRP A 89 0.54 11.29 2.87
C TRP A 89 0.38 10.53 1.55
N VAL A 90 -0.39 9.42 1.55
CA VAL A 90 -0.61 8.61 0.34
C VAL A 90 -1.31 9.43 -0.76
N THR A 91 -2.33 10.21 -0.39
CA THR A 91 -3.08 11.02 -1.36
C THR A 91 -2.23 12.14 -1.93
N GLU A 92 -1.48 12.86 -1.08
CA GLU A 92 -0.64 13.98 -1.48
C GLU A 92 0.49 13.52 -2.43
N HIS A 93 1.23 12.49 -2.06
CA HIS A 93 2.32 11.97 -2.89
C HIS A 93 1.81 11.39 -4.21
N PHE A 94 0.70 10.65 -4.18
CA PHE A 94 0.11 10.13 -5.40
C PHE A 94 -0.40 11.25 -6.33
N GLN A 95 -1.02 12.29 -5.77
CA GLN A 95 -1.46 13.45 -6.55
C GLN A 95 -0.27 14.16 -7.22
N LYS A 96 0.84 14.35 -6.49
CA LYS A 96 2.07 14.93 -7.06
C LYS A 96 2.60 14.11 -8.23
N LEU A 97 2.63 12.78 -8.12
CA LEU A 97 3.05 11.89 -9.20
C LEU A 97 2.19 12.04 -10.46
N VAL A 98 0.86 12.02 -10.29
CA VAL A 98 -0.06 12.03 -11.43
C VAL A 98 -0.17 13.41 -12.10
N LEU A 99 -0.05 14.49 -11.34
CA LEU A 99 -0.14 15.86 -11.87
C LEU A 99 1.20 16.44 -12.31
N GLY A 100 2.31 15.92 -11.78
CA GLY A 100 3.67 16.36 -12.08
C GLY A 100 4.37 15.59 -13.21
N SER A 101 3.65 14.72 -13.92
CA SER A 101 4.14 13.96 -15.08
C SER A 101 3.70 14.58 -16.40
#